data_AF-A0A8D8DEP6-F1
#
_entry.id   AF-A0A8D8DEP6-F1
#
_cell.length_a   1.000
_cell.length_b   1.000
_cell.length_c   1.000
_cell.angle_alpha   90.00
_cell.angle_beta   90.00
_cell.angle_gamma   90.00
#
_symmetry.space_group_name_H-M   'P 1'
#
loop_
_entity.id
_entity.type
_entity.pdbx_description
1 polymer ?
#
loop_
_entity_poly.entity_id
_entity_poly.type
_entity_poly.pdbx_seq_one_letter_code
_entity_poly.pdbx_strand_id
1 'polypeptide(L)'
;MKTFLLLCGILVLFGAVCWSEPLGPEEAKRKVSPAQEDESPSDATTTSTENDRKSAEGLLEESVLGREEEARREASRTDFDVFSDELHFIGGSAIKIVKAPDLSQDKENRKMSEMLNEMLENHERMIQKIESEIDEINRLEPVEPEVVRALTPEELEAQEAFDRAMAVMNRTKVDKLAGIKLMVEAAGKGHPLAKSHVAWAQLLGHPIHMDIEAAKKTFQELADEGLPDAQMGLGFMYAAGIGFNVSQAKALVYYTMAALGDNSWAQMAL
;
A
#
# COMPACT_ATOMS: atom_id res chain seq x y z
N MET A 1 -9.46 -46.34 -51.32
CA MET A 1 -8.69 -45.66 -52.37
C MET A 1 -9.50 -45.68 -53.66
N LYS A 2 -9.81 -44.48 -54.18
CA LYS A 2 -10.11 -44.09 -55.57
C LYS A 2 -11.26 -44.76 -56.34
N THR A 3 -12.34 -43.98 -56.53
CA THR A 3 -13.03 -43.63 -57.81
C THR A 3 -14.17 -42.66 -57.43
N PHE A 4 -13.99 -41.34 -57.29
CA PHE A 4 -13.84 -40.27 -58.30
C PHE A 4 -14.96 -40.18 -59.37
N LEU A 5 -15.83 -39.18 -59.18
CA LEU A 5 -16.45 -38.25 -60.15
C LEU A 5 -17.40 -38.75 -61.25
N LEU A 6 -18.68 -38.35 -61.13
CA LEU A 6 -19.65 -37.91 -62.16
C LEU A 6 -21.01 -37.87 -61.44
N LEU A 7 -21.71 -36.75 -61.19
CA LEU A 7 -22.18 -35.73 -62.12
C LEU A 7 -22.61 -34.48 -61.35
N CYS A 8 -22.26 -33.32 -61.91
CA CYS A 8 -22.78 -32.00 -61.58
C CYS A 8 -24.28 -31.88 -61.84
N GLY A 9 -24.92 -31.01 -61.05
CA GLY A 9 -25.89 -30.04 -61.54
C GLY A 9 -27.35 -30.43 -61.36
N ILE A 10 -28.04 -29.70 -60.47
CA ILE A 10 -29.41 -29.18 -60.67
C ILE A 10 -29.74 -28.23 -59.49
N LEU A 11 -29.95 -26.95 -59.86
CA LEU A 11 -30.79 -25.89 -59.24
C LEU A 11 -30.66 -25.64 -57.72
N VAL A 12 -30.11 -24.54 -57.19
CA VAL A 12 -30.54 -23.12 -57.28
C VAL A 12 -31.93 -22.90 -57.88
N LEU A 13 -32.90 -22.51 -57.05
CA LEU A 13 -33.78 -21.32 -57.22
C LEU A 13 -34.92 -21.28 -56.18
N PHE A 14 -35.31 -20.05 -55.83
CA PHE A 14 -36.37 -19.58 -54.90
C PHE A 14 -36.01 -19.62 -53.41
N GLY A 15 -35.77 -18.50 -52.72
CA GLY A 15 -36.50 -17.22 -52.75
C GLY A 15 -37.74 -17.36 -51.84
N ALA A 16 -38.08 -16.46 -50.91
CA ALA A 16 -37.77 -15.05 -50.77
C ALA A 16 -38.33 -14.56 -49.40
N VAL A 17 -37.73 -13.51 -48.85
CA VAL A 17 -38.42 -12.31 -48.30
C VAL A 17 -39.24 -12.42 -47.00
N CYS A 18 -38.74 -11.69 -45.99
CA CYS A 18 -39.44 -10.76 -45.07
C CYS A 18 -38.34 -10.17 -44.16
N TRP A 19 -37.62 -9.09 -44.49
CA TRP A 19 -37.93 -7.65 -44.50
C TRP A 19 -38.63 -7.07 -43.26
N SER A 20 -38.20 -5.83 -42.97
CA SER A 20 -38.74 -4.82 -42.03
C SER A 20 -38.23 -4.92 -40.58
N GLU A 21 -37.72 -3.89 -39.91
CA GLU A 21 -37.13 -2.59 -40.24
C GLU A 21 -36.57 -2.05 -38.89
N PRO A 22 -35.61 -1.11 -38.89
CA PRO A 22 -35.02 -0.58 -37.67
C PRO A 22 -35.84 0.61 -37.14
N LEU A 23 -36.08 0.67 -35.84
CA LEU A 23 -36.62 1.86 -35.18
C LEU A 23 -35.51 2.58 -34.41
N GLY A 24 -35.28 3.82 -34.84
CA GLY A 24 -34.38 4.79 -34.23
C GLY A 24 -34.95 5.44 -32.96
N PRO A 25 -34.27 6.50 -32.46
CA PRO A 25 -34.36 6.95 -31.09
C PRO A 25 -35.54 7.91 -30.88
N GLU A 26 -36.31 7.71 -29.82
CA GLU A 26 -37.38 8.63 -29.43
C GLU A 26 -37.04 9.31 -28.09
N GLU A 27 -36.94 10.64 -28.19
CA GLU A 27 -36.75 11.61 -27.14
C GLU A 27 -37.93 11.60 -26.14
N ALA A 28 -37.65 11.49 -24.84
CA ALA A 28 -38.60 11.90 -23.80
C ALA A 28 -37.99 13.03 -22.97
N LYS A 29 -38.23 14.25 -23.46
CA LYS A 29 -38.00 15.53 -22.79
C LYS A 29 -38.79 15.57 -21.47
N ARG A 30 -38.11 15.78 -20.33
CA ARG A 30 -38.74 16.30 -19.11
C ARG A 30 -37.95 17.49 -18.58
N LYS A 31 -38.34 18.66 -19.09
CA LYS A 31 -38.32 20.01 -18.48
C LYS A 31 -37.08 20.38 -17.68
N VAL A 32 -36.13 20.99 -18.38
CA VAL A 32 -35.34 22.11 -17.87
C VAL A 32 -36.15 23.38 -18.13
N SER A 33 -36.44 24.15 -17.08
CA SER A 33 -36.84 25.55 -17.19
C SER A 33 -35.64 26.43 -16.86
N PRO A 34 -35.49 27.58 -17.53
CA PRO A 34 -34.32 28.43 -17.43
C PRO A 34 -34.47 29.47 -16.32
N ALA A 35 -33.35 29.81 -15.68
CA ALA A 35 -33.16 31.10 -15.03
C ALA A 35 -31.67 31.46 -15.17
N GLN A 36 -31.37 32.23 -16.22
CA GLN A 36 -30.24 33.14 -16.23
C GLN A 36 -30.80 34.52 -15.90
N GLU A 37 -30.35 35.08 -14.79
CA GLU A 37 -30.07 36.51 -14.57
C GLU A 37 -28.71 36.47 -13.86
N ASP A 38 -27.62 36.66 -14.61
CA ASP A 38 -26.92 37.94 -14.77
C ASP A 38 -26.56 38.57 -13.41
N GLU A 39 -25.29 38.44 -13.03
CA GLU A 39 -24.39 39.54 -12.60
C GLU A 39 -23.12 38.95 -11.95
N SER A 40 -22.00 39.10 -12.66
CA SER A 40 -20.70 39.38 -12.02
C SER A 40 -20.54 40.91 -12.02
N PRO A 41 -19.59 41.56 -11.31
CA PRO A 41 -18.53 41.00 -10.45
C PRO A 41 -18.26 41.83 -9.16
N SER A 42 -17.78 41.20 -8.08
CA SER A 42 -16.80 41.86 -7.18
C SER A 42 -16.36 40.93 -6.05
N ASP A 43 -15.05 40.70 -6.00
CA ASP A 43 -14.22 40.66 -4.80
C ASP A 43 -14.72 39.82 -3.59
N ALA A 44 -14.25 38.58 -3.53
CA ALA A 44 -13.99 37.93 -2.26
C ALA A 44 -12.82 36.95 -2.40
N THR A 45 -11.64 37.50 -2.17
CA THR A 45 -10.41 36.87 -1.68
C THR A 45 -10.59 35.48 -1.04
N THR A 46 -10.02 34.44 -1.65
CA THR A 46 -9.54 33.24 -0.95
C THR A 46 -8.02 33.29 -0.88
N THR A 47 -7.51 34.19 -0.06
CA THR A 47 -6.12 34.22 0.40
C THR A 47 -6.12 34.53 1.89
N SER A 48 -6.46 33.56 2.75
CA SER A 48 -6.24 33.72 4.19
C SER A 48 -5.94 32.41 4.93
N THR A 49 -5.31 31.43 4.29
CA THR A 49 -4.78 30.26 5.02
C THR A 49 -3.33 29.91 4.70
N GLU A 50 -2.68 30.69 3.83
CA GLU A 50 -1.29 30.44 3.43
C GLU A 50 -0.29 31.46 4.02
N ASN A 51 -0.77 32.60 4.54
CA ASN A 51 0.09 33.57 5.24
C ASN A 51 0.15 33.34 6.77
N ASP A 52 -0.81 32.62 7.34
CA ASP A 52 -0.83 32.32 8.78
C ASP A 52 0.02 31.10 9.16
N ARG A 53 0.35 30.22 8.19
CA ARG A 53 1.26 29.08 8.41
C ARG A 53 2.74 29.50 8.42
N LYS A 54 3.14 30.45 7.57
CA LYS A 54 4.55 30.93 7.52
C LYS A 54 4.95 31.81 8.71
N SER A 55 3.99 32.48 9.38
CA SER A 55 4.28 33.22 10.61
C SER A 55 4.39 32.35 11.86
N ALA A 56 3.88 31.11 11.83
CA ALA A 56 3.99 30.18 12.96
C ALA A 56 5.30 29.38 12.98
N GLU A 57 5.92 29.14 11.82
CA GLU A 57 7.16 28.35 11.72
C GLU A 57 8.44 29.19 11.91
N GLY A 58 8.38 30.52 11.82
CA GLY A 58 9.54 31.41 11.99
C GLY A 58 9.83 31.88 13.43
N LEU A 59 9.02 31.48 14.42
CA LEU A 59 9.15 31.96 15.81
C LEU A 59 9.56 30.88 16.83
N LEU A 60 9.74 29.63 16.39
CA LEU A 60 9.96 28.51 17.31
C LEU A 60 11.39 27.95 17.35
N GLU A 61 12.30 28.31 16.43
CA GLU A 61 13.61 27.64 16.37
C GLU A 61 14.83 28.42 16.89
N GLU A 62 14.79 29.75 17.06
CA GLU A 62 15.99 30.50 17.53
C GLU A 62 15.89 31.08 18.95
N SER A 63 14.68 31.20 19.52
CA SER A 63 14.50 31.82 20.85
C SER A 63 14.44 30.84 22.03
N VAL A 64 14.23 29.54 21.75
CA VAL A 64 14.14 28.50 22.79
C VAL A 64 15.53 27.94 23.13
N LEU A 65 16.41 27.77 22.13
CA LEU A 65 17.77 27.23 22.32
C LEU A 65 18.76 28.19 23.00
N GLY A 66 18.60 29.51 22.82
CA GLY A 66 19.47 30.50 23.49
C GLY A 66 19.11 30.74 24.96
N ARG A 67 17.82 30.62 25.31
CA ARG A 67 17.32 31.01 26.64
C ARG A 67 17.47 29.90 27.68
N GLU A 68 17.54 28.64 27.25
CA GLU A 68 17.80 27.50 28.13
C GLU A 68 19.30 27.33 28.47
N GLU A 69 20.22 27.68 27.55
CA GLU A 69 21.65 27.66 27.83
C GLU A 69 22.12 28.80 28.74
N GLU A 70 21.52 29.99 28.66
CA GLU A 70 21.80 31.11 29.57
C GLU A 70 21.25 30.83 30.98
N ALA A 71 20.03 30.27 31.08
CA ALA A 71 19.45 29.86 32.36
C ALA A 71 20.26 28.74 33.04
N ARG A 72 20.84 27.80 32.27
CA ARG A 72 21.76 26.77 32.80
C ARG A 72 23.10 27.33 33.28
N ARG A 73 23.66 28.32 32.58
CA ARG A 73 24.93 28.96 32.99
C ARG A 73 24.76 29.85 34.22
N GLU A 74 23.61 30.51 34.38
CA GLU A 74 23.31 31.36 35.53
C GLU A 74 22.98 30.53 36.80
N ALA A 75 22.27 29.41 36.64
CA ALA A 75 22.03 28.46 37.74
C ALA A 75 23.31 27.75 38.25
N SER A 76 24.33 27.62 37.40
CA SER A 76 25.64 27.07 37.81
C SER A 76 26.58 28.10 38.44
N ARG A 77 26.23 29.39 38.43
CA ARG A 77 27.09 30.50 38.89
C ARG A 77 26.63 31.16 40.19
N THR A 78 25.41 30.92 40.66
CA THR A 78 25.01 31.35 42.01
C THR A 78 25.40 30.28 43.03
N ASP A 79 26.65 30.38 43.48
CA ASP A 79 27.14 30.09 44.82
C ASP A 79 26.22 29.26 45.73
N PHE A 80 26.33 27.94 45.61
CA PHE A 80 25.97 27.00 46.68
C PHE A 80 27.04 27.02 47.78
N ASP A 81 27.42 28.20 48.28
CA ASP A 81 28.44 28.36 49.33
C ASP A 81 28.18 29.54 50.30
N VAL A 82 26.97 30.12 50.31
CA VAL A 82 26.61 31.16 51.30
C VAL A 82 25.24 30.87 51.92
N PHE A 83 25.12 29.77 52.64
CA PHE A 83 24.00 29.57 53.56
C PHE A 83 24.37 28.63 54.69
N SER A 84 25.33 29.04 55.53
CA SER A 84 25.65 28.32 56.77
C SER A 84 25.78 29.21 58.00
N ASP A 85 25.58 30.51 57.90
CA ASP A 85 25.51 31.36 59.07
C ASP A 85 24.35 32.36 58.94
N GLU A 86 23.58 32.44 60.02
CA GLU A 86 22.43 33.31 60.28
C GLU A 86 21.05 32.87 59.75
N LEU A 87 20.37 32.04 60.55
CA LEU A 87 18.92 32.14 60.67
C LEU A 87 18.48 32.18 62.13
N HIS A 88 18.27 33.41 62.62
CA HIS A 88 17.60 33.68 63.88
C HIS A 88 16.10 33.37 63.77
N PHE A 89 15.72 32.27 64.42
CA PHE A 89 14.52 32.08 65.25
C PHE A 89 13.24 32.86 64.87
N ILE A 90 12.34 32.23 64.10
CA ILE A 90 10.90 32.48 64.18
C ILE A 90 10.18 31.12 64.30
N GLY A 91 9.61 30.87 65.49
CA GLY A 91 8.43 30.03 65.72
C GLY A 91 8.38 28.62 65.12
N GLY A 92 8.80 27.62 65.91
CA GLY A 92 7.95 26.44 66.13
C GLY A 92 7.84 25.36 65.04
N SER A 93 8.93 24.98 64.36
CA SER A 93 9.19 23.57 64.00
C SER A 93 10.64 23.42 63.54
N ALA A 94 11.45 22.70 64.31
CA ALA A 94 12.85 22.47 63.97
C ALA A 94 12.94 21.47 62.80
N ILE A 95 13.02 21.98 61.57
CA ILE A 95 13.35 21.16 60.40
C ILE A 95 14.83 20.78 60.52
N LYS A 96 15.12 19.53 60.89
CA LYS A 96 16.49 18.99 60.83
C LYS A 96 16.87 18.82 59.37
N ILE A 97 17.75 19.68 58.87
CA ILE A 97 18.42 19.45 57.59
C ILE A 97 19.39 18.29 57.80
N VAL A 98 18.98 17.09 57.39
CA VAL A 98 19.83 15.89 57.40
C VAL A 98 20.63 15.93 56.10
N LYS A 99 21.97 15.85 56.20
CA LYS A 99 22.83 15.69 55.02
C LYS A 99 22.42 14.40 54.30
N ALA A 100 22.06 14.51 53.03
CA ALA A 100 21.60 13.37 52.25
C ALA A 100 22.66 12.24 52.30
N PRO A 101 22.26 10.98 52.54
CA PRO A 101 23.19 9.86 52.51
C PRO A 101 23.79 9.75 51.09
N ASP A 102 25.10 9.52 51.03
CA ASP A 102 25.82 9.33 49.77
C ASP A 102 25.46 7.94 49.19
N LEU A 103 24.50 7.94 48.27
CA LEU A 103 23.95 6.74 47.61
C LEU A 103 24.94 6.08 46.62
N SER A 104 26.14 6.63 46.42
CA SER A 104 27.15 6.08 45.50
C SER A 104 27.75 4.73 45.98
N GLN A 105 27.67 4.46 47.29
CA GLN A 105 28.21 3.25 47.91
C GLN A 105 27.17 2.13 48.09
N ASP A 106 25.91 2.38 47.74
CA ASP A 106 24.85 1.38 47.91
C ASP A 106 25.06 0.21 46.93
N LYS A 107 25.08 -1.01 47.48
CA LYS A 107 25.27 -2.23 46.70
C LYS A 107 24.24 -2.41 45.59
N GLU A 108 23.01 -1.92 45.78
CA GLU A 108 21.96 -1.97 44.77
C GLU A 108 22.21 -0.99 43.62
N ASN A 109 22.68 0.23 43.92
CA ASN A 109 23.06 1.20 42.90
C ASN A 109 24.27 0.75 42.08
N ARG A 110 25.24 0.07 42.70
CA ARG A 110 26.35 -0.56 41.95
C ARG A 110 25.87 -1.63 40.98
N LYS A 111 24.99 -2.54 41.42
CA LYS A 111 24.41 -3.56 40.54
C LYS A 111 23.61 -2.96 39.39
N MET A 112 22.85 -1.89 39.65
CA MET A 112 22.12 -1.15 38.61
C MET A 112 23.09 -0.53 37.60
N SER A 113 24.18 0.08 38.06
CA SER A 113 25.21 0.63 37.18
C SER A 113 25.94 -0.42 36.36
N GLU A 114 26.21 -1.60 36.94
CA GLU A 114 26.83 -2.73 36.23
C GLU A 114 25.90 -3.26 35.13
N MET A 115 24.60 -3.42 35.43
CA MET A 115 23.59 -3.85 34.45
C MET A 115 23.38 -2.84 33.32
N LEU A 116 23.39 -1.55 33.65
CA LEU A 116 23.33 -0.46 32.65
C LEU A 116 24.55 -0.48 31.74
N ASN A 117 25.75 -0.68 32.28
CA ASN A 117 26.97 -0.77 31.48
C ASN A 117 26.96 -2.01 30.58
N GLU A 118 26.51 -3.16 31.07
CA GLU A 118 26.36 -4.37 30.25
C GLU A 118 25.34 -4.16 29.11
N MET A 119 24.23 -3.46 29.39
CA MET A 119 23.26 -3.10 28.37
C MET A 119 23.85 -2.14 27.33
N LEU A 120 24.63 -1.15 27.76
CA LEU A 120 25.31 -0.20 26.88
C LEU A 120 26.33 -0.90 25.98
N GLU A 121 27.15 -1.81 26.52
CA GLU A 121 28.10 -2.62 25.75
C GLU A 121 27.40 -3.53 24.73
N ASN A 122 26.21 -4.04 25.06
CA ASN A 122 25.39 -4.80 24.12
C ASN A 122 24.87 -3.93 22.97
N HIS A 123 24.44 -2.70 23.25
CA HIS A 123 24.00 -1.76 22.22
C HIS A 123 25.17 -1.29 21.35
N GLU A 124 26.33 -1.02 21.94
CA GLU A 124 27.53 -0.63 21.18
C GLU A 124 27.95 -1.72 20.20
N ARG A 125 27.90 -2.99 20.61
CA ARG A 125 28.12 -4.13 19.71
C ARG A 125 27.08 -4.22 18.59
N MET A 126 25.81 -3.92 18.90
CA MET A 126 24.75 -3.90 17.90
C MET A 126 24.94 -2.77 16.89
N ILE A 127 25.33 -1.58 17.36
CA ILE A 127 25.63 -0.41 16.52
C ILE A 127 26.80 -0.72 15.60
N GLN A 128 27.90 -1.27 16.11
CA GLN A 128 29.06 -1.65 15.28
C GLN A 128 28.69 -2.66 14.20
N LYS A 129 27.80 -3.62 14.52
CA LYS A 129 27.31 -4.59 13.54
C LYS A 129 26.50 -3.89 12.44
N ILE A 130 25.59 -3.01 12.81
CA ILE A 130 24.78 -2.22 11.86
C ILE A 130 25.69 -1.35 10.98
N GLU A 131 26.68 -0.68 11.56
CA GLU A 131 27.65 0.13 10.82
C GLU A 131 28.44 -0.71 9.80
N SER A 132 28.85 -1.92 10.18
CA SER A 132 29.53 -2.83 9.26
C SER A 132 28.62 -3.31 8.12
N GLU A 133 27.34 -3.58 8.41
CA GLU A 133 26.35 -3.97 7.40
C GLU A 133 26.06 -2.81 6.43
N ILE A 134 26.00 -1.57 6.93
CA ILE A 134 25.85 -0.36 6.11
C ILE A 134 27.06 -0.16 5.20
N ASP A 135 28.27 -0.35 5.71
CA ASP A 135 29.50 -0.26 4.92
C ASP A 135 29.57 -1.34 3.82
N GLU A 136 29.06 -2.54 4.10
CA GLU A 136 28.92 -3.60 3.09
C GLU A 136 27.92 -3.21 2.01
N ILE A 137 26.76 -2.68 2.38
CA ILE A 137 25.75 -2.19 1.42
C ILE A 137 26.32 -1.08 0.53
N ASN A 138 27.05 -0.12 1.12
CA ASN A 138 27.63 1.00 0.37
C ASN A 138 28.75 0.58 -0.59
N ARG A 139 29.39 -0.58 -0.37
CA ARG A 139 30.38 -1.16 -1.29
C ARG A 139 29.76 -1.90 -2.45
N LEU A 140 28.49 -2.30 -2.35
CA LEU A 140 27.77 -2.83 -3.50
C LEU A 140 27.64 -1.68 -4.50
N GLU A 141 28.03 -1.93 -5.75
CA GLU A 141 27.78 -0.98 -6.83
C GLU A 141 26.28 -0.66 -6.82
N PRO A 142 25.87 0.62 -6.90
CA PRO A 142 24.47 0.97 -7.02
C PRO A 142 23.90 0.17 -8.18
N VAL A 143 22.91 -0.67 -7.90
CA VAL A 143 22.20 -1.41 -8.95
C VAL A 143 21.67 -0.35 -9.89
N GLU A 144 22.26 -0.25 -11.08
CA GLU A 144 21.75 0.66 -12.12
C GLU A 144 20.26 0.34 -12.27
N PRO A 145 19.36 1.35 -12.22
CA PRO A 145 17.94 1.07 -12.32
C PRO A 145 17.73 0.30 -13.61
N GLU A 146 17.21 -0.92 -13.49
CA GLU A 146 16.95 -1.77 -14.65
C GLU A 146 16.24 -0.91 -15.70
N VAL A 147 16.80 -0.86 -16.91
CA VAL A 147 16.24 -0.09 -18.02
C VAL A 147 14.82 -0.59 -18.20
N VAL A 148 13.85 0.17 -17.66
CA VAL A 148 12.43 -0.13 -17.76
C VAL A 148 12.16 -0.22 -19.25
N ARG A 149 11.96 -1.45 -19.76
CA ARG A 149 11.57 -1.65 -21.14
C ARG A 149 10.37 -0.74 -21.37
N ALA A 150 10.50 0.19 -22.31
CA ALA A 150 9.37 1.01 -22.71
C ALA A 150 8.24 0.05 -23.07
N LEU A 151 7.11 0.17 -22.35
CA LEU A 151 5.95 -0.70 -22.59
C LEU A 151 5.61 -0.62 -24.07
N THR A 152 5.36 -1.78 -24.66
CA THR A 152 4.86 -1.83 -26.02
C THR A 152 3.52 -1.06 -26.09
N PRO A 153 3.17 -0.47 -27.25
CA PRO A 153 1.89 0.21 -27.40
C PRO A 153 0.70 -0.67 -26.98
N GLU A 154 0.79 -1.99 -27.21
CA GLU A 154 -0.22 -2.97 -26.82
C GLU A 154 -0.33 -3.14 -25.29
N GLU A 155 0.79 -3.20 -24.57
CA GLU A 155 0.79 -3.27 -23.10
C GLU A 155 0.23 -2.01 -22.45
N LEU A 156 0.52 -0.83 -23.03
CA LEU A 156 -0.04 0.43 -22.57
C LEU A 156 -1.57 0.44 -22.70
N GLU A 157 -2.09 0.00 -23.85
CA GLU A 157 -3.55 -0.13 -24.05
C GLU A 157 -4.20 -1.13 -23.07
N ALA A 158 -3.47 -2.19 -22.71
CA ALA A 158 -3.91 -3.18 -21.73
C ALA A 158 -3.96 -2.57 -20.32
N GLN A 159 -2.96 -1.77 -19.96
CA GLN A 159 -2.87 -1.07 -18.69
C GLN A 159 -3.95 0.01 -18.56
N GLU A 160 -4.18 0.81 -19.60
CA GLU A 160 -5.27 1.80 -19.59
C GLU A 160 -6.65 1.12 -19.46
N ALA A 161 -6.85 -0.03 -20.11
CA ALA A 161 -8.09 -0.78 -19.99
C ALA A 161 -8.29 -1.30 -18.56
N PHE A 162 -7.21 -1.75 -17.91
CA PHE A 162 -7.22 -2.15 -16.51
C PHE A 162 -7.54 -0.98 -15.58
N ASP A 163 -6.91 0.18 -15.78
CA ASP A 163 -7.17 1.38 -14.96
C ASP A 163 -8.62 1.84 -15.08
N ARG A 164 -9.19 1.79 -16.29
CA ARG A 164 -10.62 2.04 -16.50
C ARG A 164 -11.50 1.04 -15.73
N ALA A 165 -11.13 -0.25 -15.71
CA ALA A 165 -11.86 -1.27 -14.97
C ALA A 165 -11.82 -1.00 -13.46
N MET A 166 -10.64 -0.67 -12.92
CA MET A 166 -10.44 -0.33 -11.51
C MET A 166 -11.22 0.94 -11.12
N ALA A 167 -11.26 1.95 -11.99
CA ALA A 167 -12.03 3.17 -11.77
C ALA A 167 -13.55 2.91 -11.70
N VAL A 168 -14.06 1.89 -12.39
CA VAL A 168 -15.47 1.45 -12.26
C VAL A 168 -15.69 0.66 -10.96
N MET A 169 -14.73 -0.17 -10.57
CA MET A 169 -14.82 -0.98 -9.35
C MET A 169 -14.68 -0.17 -8.06
N ASN A 170 -13.92 0.92 -8.07
CA ASN A 170 -13.68 1.78 -6.91
C ASN A 170 -14.80 2.80 -6.63
N ARG A 171 -15.88 2.80 -7.43
CA ARG A 171 -17.02 3.72 -7.21
C ARG A 171 -17.79 3.34 -5.95
N THR A 172 -18.43 4.33 -5.31
CA THR A 172 -19.27 4.14 -4.11
C THR A 172 -20.36 3.10 -4.30
N LYS A 173 -20.92 2.99 -5.52
CA LYS A 173 -21.78 1.90 -5.95
C LYS A 173 -21.03 1.05 -6.98
N VAL A 174 -20.63 -0.14 -6.57
CA VAL A 174 -19.82 -1.05 -7.39
C VAL A 174 -20.69 -1.79 -8.41
N ASP A 175 -20.54 -1.43 -9.67
CA ASP A 175 -21.12 -2.19 -10.79
C ASP A 175 -20.21 -3.39 -11.14
N LYS A 176 -20.26 -4.45 -10.33
CA LYS A 176 -19.36 -5.63 -10.46
C LYS A 176 -19.36 -6.25 -11.85
N LEU A 177 -20.54 -6.33 -12.49
CA LEU A 177 -20.68 -6.87 -13.85
C LEU A 177 -20.01 -5.98 -14.90
N ALA A 178 -20.11 -4.67 -14.77
CA ALA A 178 -19.45 -3.74 -15.69
C ALA A 178 -17.93 -3.76 -15.50
N GLY A 179 -17.46 -3.79 -14.24
CA GLY A 179 -16.04 -3.90 -13.92
C GLY A 179 -15.41 -5.16 -14.52
N ILE A 180 -16.03 -6.33 -14.35
CA ILE A 180 -15.49 -7.59 -14.88
C ILE A 180 -15.50 -7.64 -16.41
N LYS A 181 -16.49 -7.04 -17.08
CA LYS A 181 -16.46 -6.94 -18.55
C LYS A 181 -15.22 -6.19 -19.04
N LEU A 182 -14.88 -5.07 -18.40
CA LEU A 182 -13.66 -4.31 -18.71
C LEU A 182 -12.40 -5.10 -18.33
N MET A 183 -12.44 -5.86 -17.25
CA MET A 183 -11.34 -6.74 -16.84
C MET A 183 -11.06 -7.84 -17.86
N VAL A 184 -12.11 -8.41 -18.46
CA VAL A 184 -11.98 -9.40 -19.55
C VAL A 184 -11.39 -8.76 -20.81
N GLU A 185 -11.75 -7.51 -21.12
CA GLU A 185 -11.10 -6.76 -22.22
C GLU A 185 -9.60 -6.57 -21.95
N ALA A 186 -9.23 -6.12 -20.75
CA ALA A 186 -7.83 -5.94 -20.35
C ALA A 186 -7.05 -7.27 -20.32
N ALA A 187 -7.69 -8.36 -19.87
CA ALA A 187 -7.11 -9.70 -19.88
C ALA A 187 -6.88 -10.21 -21.31
N GLY A 188 -7.80 -9.92 -22.24
CA GLY A 188 -7.67 -10.23 -23.66
C GLY A 188 -6.52 -9.49 -24.34
N LYS A 189 -6.19 -8.28 -23.86
CA LYS A 189 -5.01 -7.51 -24.26
C LYS A 189 -3.70 -7.98 -23.61
N GLY A 190 -3.77 -8.96 -22.71
CA GLY A 190 -2.58 -9.58 -22.11
C GLY A 190 -2.20 -9.08 -20.73
N HIS A 191 -2.94 -8.16 -20.10
CA HIS A 191 -2.57 -7.60 -18.79
C HIS A 191 -2.57 -8.69 -17.69
N PRO A 192 -1.43 -8.96 -17.01
CA PRO A 192 -1.31 -10.10 -16.10
C PRO A 192 -2.20 -9.98 -14.86
N LEU A 193 -2.31 -8.79 -14.26
CA LEU A 193 -3.21 -8.56 -13.13
C LEU A 193 -4.68 -8.65 -13.56
N ALA A 194 -5.02 -8.26 -14.79
CA ALA A 194 -6.41 -8.38 -15.24
C ALA A 194 -6.79 -9.85 -15.38
N LYS A 195 -5.89 -10.68 -15.93
CA LYS A 195 -6.06 -12.13 -16.01
C LYS A 195 -6.23 -12.76 -14.62
N SER A 196 -5.44 -12.34 -13.62
CA SER A 196 -5.57 -12.87 -12.25
C SER A 196 -6.93 -12.54 -11.64
N HIS A 197 -7.42 -11.31 -11.81
CA HIS A 197 -8.74 -10.91 -11.34
C HIS A 197 -9.89 -11.67 -12.02
N VAL A 198 -9.78 -11.92 -13.33
CA VAL A 198 -10.75 -12.74 -14.05
C VAL A 198 -10.73 -14.19 -13.55
N ALA A 199 -9.55 -14.76 -13.31
CA ALA A 199 -9.41 -16.11 -12.75
C ALA A 199 -10.04 -16.21 -11.35
N TRP A 200 -9.84 -15.21 -10.50
CA TRP A 200 -10.51 -15.12 -9.20
C TRP A 200 -12.02 -15.03 -9.33
N ALA A 201 -12.53 -14.24 -10.28
CA ALA A 201 -13.96 -14.14 -10.53
C ALA A 201 -14.56 -15.47 -11.04
N GLN A 202 -13.81 -16.23 -11.85
CA GLN A 202 -14.21 -17.57 -12.32
C GLN A 202 -14.16 -18.61 -11.20
N LEU A 203 -13.21 -18.50 -10.27
CA LEU A 203 -13.11 -19.41 -9.12
C LEU A 203 -14.26 -19.18 -8.12
N LEU A 204 -14.60 -17.92 -7.85
CA LEU A 204 -15.61 -17.55 -6.86
C LEU A 204 -17.05 -17.59 -7.40
N GLY A 205 -17.24 -17.58 -8.73
CA GLY A 205 -18.54 -17.71 -9.37
C GLY A 205 -19.48 -16.51 -9.15
N HIS A 206 -18.96 -15.35 -8.77
CA HIS A 206 -19.74 -14.13 -8.57
C HIS A 206 -18.99 -12.92 -9.09
N PRO A 207 -19.51 -12.16 -10.08
CA PRO A 207 -20.81 -12.23 -10.75
C PRO A 207 -20.82 -13.04 -12.08
N ILE A 208 -19.75 -13.75 -12.42
CA ILE A 208 -19.66 -14.59 -13.64
C ILE A 208 -19.85 -16.08 -13.31
N HIS A 209 -20.10 -16.90 -14.33
CA HIS A 209 -20.22 -18.35 -14.13
C HIS A 209 -18.92 -18.94 -13.59
N MET A 210 -19.07 -19.93 -12.71
CA MET A 210 -17.92 -20.58 -12.08
C MET A 210 -17.26 -21.55 -13.06
N ASP A 211 -15.98 -21.35 -13.32
CA ASP A 211 -15.15 -22.25 -14.15
C ASP A 211 -13.81 -22.49 -13.46
N ILE A 212 -13.74 -23.61 -12.74
CA ILE A 212 -12.58 -23.97 -11.92
C ILE A 212 -11.40 -24.41 -12.80
N GLU A 213 -11.67 -25.06 -13.93
CA GLU A 213 -10.63 -25.57 -14.81
C GLU A 213 -9.94 -24.43 -15.56
N ALA A 214 -10.71 -23.46 -16.06
CA ALA A 214 -10.17 -22.25 -16.67
C ALA A 214 -9.38 -21.39 -15.67
N ALA A 215 -9.91 -21.21 -14.46
CA ALA A 215 -9.22 -20.47 -13.40
C ALA A 215 -7.89 -21.14 -13.04
N LYS A 216 -7.88 -22.48 -12.87
CA LYS A 216 -6.68 -23.27 -12.60
C LYS A 216 -5.60 -23.05 -13.66
N LYS A 217 -5.97 -23.17 -14.94
CA LYS A 217 -5.02 -23.00 -16.05
C LYS A 217 -4.42 -21.60 -16.05
N THR A 218 -5.27 -20.58 -15.89
CA THR A 218 -4.83 -19.17 -15.85
C THR A 218 -3.90 -18.89 -14.68
N PHE A 219 -4.19 -19.44 -13.49
CA PHE A 219 -3.30 -19.30 -12.34
C PHE A 219 -1.97 -20.03 -12.50
N GLN A 220 -1.94 -21.18 -13.18
CA GLN A 220 -0.67 -21.86 -13.49
C GLN A 220 0.18 -21.02 -14.43
N GLU A 221 -0.40 -20.51 -15.52
CA GLU A 221 0.30 -19.65 -16.48
C GLU A 221 0.88 -18.39 -15.80
N LEU A 222 0.09 -17.70 -14.98
CA LEU A 222 0.54 -16.49 -14.28
C LEU A 222 1.53 -16.77 -13.14
N ALA A 223 1.43 -17.93 -12.48
CA ALA A 223 2.40 -18.31 -11.46
C ALA A 223 3.75 -18.66 -12.07
N ASP A 224 3.76 -19.23 -13.28
CA ASP A 224 4.98 -19.48 -14.06
C ASP A 224 5.63 -18.15 -14.52
N GLU A 225 4.83 -17.12 -14.78
CA GLU A 225 5.29 -15.73 -15.00
C GLU A 225 5.78 -15.05 -13.70
N GLY A 226 5.61 -15.69 -12.54
CA GLY A 226 6.06 -15.18 -11.25
C GLY A 226 5.09 -14.21 -10.57
N LEU A 227 3.83 -14.12 -11.02
CA LEU A 227 2.85 -13.20 -10.46
C LEU A 227 2.46 -13.62 -9.02
N PRO A 228 2.69 -12.77 -8.00
CA PRO A 228 2.41 -13.12 -6.60
C PRO A 228 0.93 -13.44 -6.34
N ASP A 229 0.02 -12.70 -6.97
CA ASP A 229 -1.43 -12.92 -6.86
C ASP A 229 -1.87 -14.29 -7.38
N ALA A 230 -1.21 -14.79 -8.43
CA ALA A 230 -1.52 -16.10 -9.01
C ALA A 230 -0.96 -17.24 -8.16
N GLN A 231 0.23 -17.06 -7.60
CA GLN A 231 0.81 -18.00 -6.63
C GLN A 231 -0.08 -18.12 -5.39
N MET A 232 -0.59 -17.00 -4.87
CA MET A 232 -1.61 -17.00 -3.82
C MET A 232 -2.86 -17.79 -4.25
N GLY A 233 -3.38 -17.56 -5.47
CA GLY A 233 -4.50 -18.31 -6.03
C GLY A 233 -4.26 -19.83 -6.07
N LEU A 234 -3.09 -20.28 -6.53
CA LEU A 234 -2.72 -21.71 -6.52
C LEU A 234 -2.61 -22.27 -5.10
N GLY A 235 -2.00 -21.52 -4.18
CA GLY A 235 -1.92 -21.89 -2.78
C GLY A 235 -3.31 -22.12 -2.18
N PHE A 236 -4.24 -21.21 -2.46
CA PHE A 236 -5.63 -21.32 -2.04
C PHE A 236 -6.33 -22.55 -2.64
N MET A 237 -6.14 -22.82 -3.94
CA MET A 237 -6.71 -24.00 -4.60
C MET A 237 -6.17 -25.32 -4.00
N TYR A 238 -4.88 -25.40 -3.67
CA TYR A 238 -4.29 -26.57 -3.02
C TYR A 238 -4.72 -26.74 -1.56
N ALA A 239 -4.92 -25.64 -0.83
CA ALA A 239 -5.40 -25.65 0.54
C ALA A 239 -6.87 -26.08 0.62
N ALA A 240 -7.71 -25.54 -0.26
CA ALA A 240 -9.13 -25.85 -0.31
C ALA A 240 -9.44 -27.18 -1.03
N GLY A 241 -8.51 -27.70 -1.84
CA GLY A 241 -8.73 -28.89 -2.68
C GLY A 241 -9.65 -28.63 -3.88
N ILE A 242 -9.65 -27.39 -4.40
CA ILE A 242 -10.48 -26.99 -5.54
C ILE A 242 -9.69 -27.26 -6.82
N GLY A 243 -10.15 -28.21 -7.65
CA GLY A 243 -9.48 -28.59 -8.90
C GLY A 243 -8.16 -29.37 -8.73
N PHE A 244 -7.76 -29.67 -7.49
CA PHE A 244 -6.60 -30.47 -7.13
C PHE A 244 -6.90 -31.34 -5.91
N ASN A 245 -6.07 -32.37 -5.69
CA ASN A 245 -6.05 -33.05 -4.40
C ASN A 245 -5.51 -32.12 -3.32
N VAL A 246 -6.17 -32.09 -2.16
CA VAL A 246 -5.76 -31.29 -1.00
C VAL A 246 -4.30 -31.59 -0.66
N SER A 247 -3.48 -30.55 -0.61
CA SER A 247 -2.08 -30.67 -0.22
C SER A 247 -1.62 -29.41 0.50
N GLN A 248 -1.60 -29.48 1.83
CA GLN A 248 -1.18 -28.36 2.66
C GLN A 248 0.30 -28.00 2.44
N ALA A 249 1.15 -29.00 2.21
CA ALA A 249 2.57 -28.78 1.93
C ALA A 249 2.77 -27.93 0.66
N LYS A 250 2.04 -28.23 -0.43
CA LYS A 250 2.10 -27.42 -1.65
C LYS A 250 1.50 -26.05 -1.44
N ALA A 251 0.39 -25.94 -0.72
CA ALA A 251 -0.23 -24.65 -0.42
C ALA A 251 0.73 -23.70 0.31
N LEU A 252 1.44 -24.20 1.33
CA LEU A 252 2.45 -23.43 2.06
C LEU A 252 3.58 -22.95 1.15
N VAL A 253 4.09 -23.81 0.26
CA VAL A 253 5.13 -23.40 -0.70
C VAL A 253 4.65 -22.22 -1.55
N TYR A 254 3.46 -22.31 -2.15
CA TYR A 254 2.93 -21.23 -2.97
C TYR A 254 2.62 -19.95 -2.16
N TYR A 255 2.14 -20.08 -0.91
CA TYR A 255 1.96 -18.91 -0.04
C TYR A 255 3.28 -18.26 0.34
N THR A 256 4.34 -19.02 0.62
CA THR A 256 5.66 -18.45 0.90
C THR A 256 6.23 -17.72 -0.32
N MET A 257 6.04 -18.24 -1.53
CA MET A 257 6.45 -17.56 -2.76
C MET A 257 5.66 -16.26 -2.97
N ALA A 258 4.34 -16.31 -2.78
CA ALA A 258 3.49 -15.12 -2.91
C ALA A 258 3.82 -14.05 -1.85
N ALA A 259 4.11 -14.46 -0.62
CA ALA A 259 4.48 -13.55 0.47
C ALA A 259 5.83 -12.87 0.22
N LEU A 260 6.77 -13.60 -0.40
CA LEU A 260 8.05 -13.05 -0.85
C LEU A 260 7.87 -12.03 -1.99
N GLY A 261 6.83 -12.19 -2.80
CA GLY A 261 6.42 -11.23 -3.83
C GLY A 261 5.49 -10.11 -3.31
N ASP A 262 5.55 -9.78 -2.02
CA ASP A 262 4.77 -8.72 -1.37
C ASP A 262 3.24 -8.86 -1.48
N ASN A 263 2.72 -10.07 -1.67
CA ASN A 263 1.28 -10.30 -1.60
C ASN A 263 0.78 -10.25 -0.15
N SER A 264 -0.03 -9.25 0.17
CA SER A 264 -0.56 -9.03 1.53
C SER A 264 -1.43 -10.18 2.04
N TRP A 265 -2.25 -10.80 1.18
CA TRP A 265 -3.05 -11.97 1.57
C TRP A 265 -2.17 -13.16 1.92
N ALA A 266 -1.01 -13.31 1.28
CA ALA A 266 -0.07 -14.40 1.52
C ALA A 266 0.68 -14.20 2.83
N GLN A 267 1.11 -12.97 3.09
CA GLN A 267 1.73 -12.61 4.36
C GLN A 267 0.77 -12.81 5.54
N MET A 268 -0.53 -12.56 5.35
CA MET A 268 -1.54 -12.82 6.37
C MET A 268 -1.92 -14.31 6.52
N ALA A 269 -1.72 -15.12 5.48
CA ALA A 269 -2.08 -16.53 5.48
C ALA A 269 -1.03 -17.45 6.13
N LEU A 270 0.21 -16.96 6.29
CA LEU A 270 1.34 -17.65 6.93
C LEU A 270 1.40 -17.35 8.43
#